data_AF-F9UA23-F1
#
_entry.id   AF-F9UA23-F1
#
_cell.length_a   1.000
_cell.length_b   1.000
_cell.length_c   1.000
_cell.angle_alpha   90.00
_cell.angle_beta   90.00
_cell.angle_gamma   90.00
#
_symmetry.space_group_name_H-M   'P 1'
#
loop_
_entity.id
_entity.type
_entity.pdbx_description
1 polymer ?
#
loop_
_entity_poly.entity_id
_entity_poly.type
_entity_poly.pdbx_seq_one_letter_code
_entity_poly.pdbx_strand_id
1 'polypeptide(L)'
;MTAPTIPRLNLAHLPTPIEPLPRLSDLLGGPRLFIKRDDQTCLALRGIKTRKLAFLVGEAQAKGARTLVTAGAWQSNHCRQTAAAAARCGMDCILVLTNLISEVIWVFARSAGVVGHSIQLEFLRVIRADPAGFVRRFCGCAV
;
A
#
# COMPACT_ATOMS: atom_id res chain seq x y z
N MET A 1 -7.17 9.96 -29.61
CA MET A 1 -7.16 10.55 -28.25
C MET A 1 -5.85 10.14 -27.59
N THR A 2 -4.87 11.03 -27.50
CA THR A 2 -3.64 10.79 -26.73
C THR A 2 -3.95 11.09 -25.27
N ALA A 3 -4.07 10.05 -24.44
CA ALA A 3 -4.25 10.24 -23.00
C ALA A 3 -3.04 10.99 -22.42
N PRO A 4 -3.23 11.86 -21.41
CA PRO A 4 -2.12 12.52 -20.74
C PRO A 4 -1.15 11.48 -20.16
N THR A 5 0.15 11.76 -20.26
CA THR A 5 1.18 10.86 -19.72
C THR A 5 1.17 10.97 -18.20
N ILE A 6 0.56 10.00 -17.52
CA ILE A 6 0.50 9.95 -16.05
C ILE A 6 1.80 9.30 -15.55
N PRO A 7 2.57 9.94 -14.65
CA PRO A 7 3.76 9.35 -14.05
C PRO A 7 3.44 7.97 -13.44
N ARG A 8 4.18 6.95 -13.85
CA ARG A 8 3.94 5.58 -13.43
C ARG A 8 5.26 4.91 -13.05
N LEU A 9 5.34 4.46 -11.80
CA LEU A 9 6.48 3.73 -11.29
C LEU A 9 6.36 2.23 -11.57
N ASN A 10 7.50 1.55 -11.76
CA ASN A 10 7.54 0.10 -11.92
C ASN A 10 7.50 -0.61 -10.55
N LEU A 11 6.33 -0.60 -9.89
CA LEU A 11 6.14 -1.19 -8.56
C LEU A 11 5.65 -2.65 -8.55
N ALA A 12 5.22 -3.20 -9.69
CA ALA A 12 4.61 -4.53 -9.79
C ALA A 12 5.22 -5.36 -10.93
N HIS A 13 5.28 -6.68 -10.75
CA HIS A 13 5.56 -7.59 -11.86
C HIS A 13 4.31 -7.74 -12.73
N LEU A 14 4.38 -7.19 -13.94
CA LEU A 14 3.28 -7.11 -14.88
C LEU A 14 3.76 -7.54 -16.28
N PRO A 15 2.87 -8.10 -17.13
CA PRO A 15 1.47 -8.46 -16.82
C PRO A 15 1.37 -9.69 -15.92
N THR A 16 0.43 -9.70 -14.99
CA THR A 16 0.10 -10.93 -14.23
C THR A 16 -0.67 -11.92 -15.12
N PRO A 17 -0.61 -13.23 -14.88
CA PRO A 17 -1.27 -14.22 -15.73
C PRO A 17 -2.81 -14.19 -15.62
N ILE A 18 -3.46 -14.82 -16.60
CA ILE A 18 -4.87 -15.25 -16.57
C ILE A 18 -4.84 -16.78 -16.61
N GLU A 19 -5.40 -17.43 -15.61
CA GLU A 19 -5.38 -18.89 -15.48
C GLU A 19 -6.80 -19.46 -15.64
N PRO A 20 -7.00 -20.55 -16.40
CA PRO A 20 -8.28 -21.23 -16.43
C PRO A 20 -8.55 -21.94 -15.10
N LEU A 21 -9.83 -22.05 -14.72
CA LEU A 21 -10.29 -22.78 -13.53
C LEU A 21 -11.13 -24.00 -13.95
N PRO A 22 -10.53 -25.05 -14.55
CA PRO A 22 -11.27 -26.16 -15.13
C PRO A 22 -12.09 -26.91 -14.07
N ARG A 23 -11.47 -27.27 -12.94
CA ARG A 23 -12.15 -27.97 -11.83
C ARG A 23 -13.37 -27.23 -11.29
N LEU A 24 -13.30 -25.89 -11.22
CA LEU A 24 -14.43 -25.08 -10.75
C LEU A 24 -15.52 -24.97 -11.82
N SER A 25 -15.12 -24.88 -13.09
CA SER A 25 -16.05 -24.87 -14.22
C SER A 25 -16.84 -26.19 -14.26
N ASP A 26 -16.16 -27.32 -14.12
CA ASP A 26 -16.74 -28.67 -14.09
C ASP A 26 -17.69 -28.84 -12.89
N LEU A 27 -17.25 -28.42 -11.70
CA LEU A 27 -18.06 -28.50 -10.47
C LEU A 27 -19.38 -27.73 -10.58
N LEU A 28 -19.39 -26.60 -11.29
CA LEU A 28 -20.57 -25.75 -11.44
C LEU A 28 -21.45 -26.15 -12.64
N GLY A 29 -21.03 -27.14 -13.44
CA GLY A 29 -21.72 -27.53 -14.68
C GLY A 29 -21.91 -26.36 -15.66
N GLY A 30 -21.04 -25.36 -15.57
CA GLY A 30 -21.28 -24.01 -16.08
C GLY A 30 -20.26 -23.55 -17.12
N PRO A 31 -20.16 -22.22 -17.36
CA PRO A 31 -19.25 -21.69 -18.37
C PRO A 31 -17.78 -21.90 -17.98
N ARG A 32 -16.88 -21.75 -18.96
CA ARG A 32 -15.42 -21.76 -18.71
C ARG A 32 -15.03 -20.55 -17.85
N LEU A 33 -14.51 -20.82 -16.66
CA LEU A 33 -14.06 -19.80 -15.71
C LEU A 33 -12.57 -19.54 -15.83
N PHE A 34 -12.18 -18.28 -15.61
CA PHE A 34 -10.80 -17.83 -15.59
C PHE A 34 -10.56 -16.91 -14.39
N ILE A 35 -9.33 -16.89 -13.88
CA ILE A 35 -8.90 -15.96 -12.83
C ILE A 35 -7.75 -15.08 -13.31
N LYS A 36 -7.88 -13.77 -13.09
CA LYS A 36 -6.79 -12.83 -13.24
C LYS A 36 -5.95 -12.83 -11.97
N ARG A 37 -4.70 -13.30 -12.04
CA ARG A 37 -3.82 -13.44 -10.88
C ARG A 37 -3.20 -12.12 -10.42
N ASP A 38 -4.02 -11.14 -10.09
CA ASP A 38 -3.57 -9.83 -9.58
C ASP A 38 -3.02 -9.90 -8.15
N ASP A 39 -3.14 -11.05 -7.49
CA ASP A 39 -2.27 -11.41 -6.37
C ASP A 39 -0.80 -11.47 -6.82
N GLN A 40 -0.46 -11.80 -8.06
CA GLN A 40 0.94 -11.96 -8.48
C GLN A 40 1.71 -10.67 -8.80
N THR A 41 1.27 -9.51 -8.29
CA THR A 41 1.97 -8.22 -8.47
C THR A 41 3.24 -8.07 -7.60
N CYS A 42 3.40 -8.90 -6.57
CA CYS A 42 4.62 -9.09 -5.75
C CYS A 42 5.16 -7.91 -4.91
N LEU A 43 4.43 -6.80 -4.73
CA LEU A 43 4.83 -5.79 -3.73
C LEU A 43 4.32 -6.18 -2.32
N ALA A 44 5.24 -6.44 -1.39
CA ALA A 44 5.00 -6.75 0.03
C ALA A 44 3.77 -7.65 0.28
N LEU A 45 3.87 -8.88 -0.20
CA LEU A 45 2.82 -9.89 -0.09
C LEU A 45 1.55 -9.57 -0.90
N ARG A 46 1.73 -9.09 -2.15
CA ARG A 46 0.77 -9.28 -3.26
C ARG A 46 -0.48 -8.39 -3.21
N GLY A 47 -1.08 -8.10 -4.37
CA GLY A 47 -2.45 -7.57 -4.44
C GLY A 47 -2.72 -6.44 -5.44
N ILE A 48 -4.01 -6.21 -5.67
CA ILE A 48 -4.57 -5.28 -6.68
C ILE A 48 -4.14 -3.82 -6.51
N LYS A 49 -3.84 -3.36 -5.27
CA LYS A 49 -3.59 -1.94 -5.00
C LYS A 49 -2.20 -1.49 -5.47
N THR A 50 -1.28 -2.40 -5.74
CA THR A 50 0.05 -2.05 -6.30
C THR A 50 -0.08 -1.35 -7.65
N ARG A 51 -1.03 -1.76 -8.51
CA ARG A 51 -1.26 -1.11 -9.81
C ARG A 51 -1.69 0.35 -9.65
N LYS A 52 -2.52 0.65 -8.65
CA LYS A 52 -2.97 2.00 -8.33
C LYS A 52 -1.82 2.82 -7.72
N LEU A 53 -1.08 2.23 -6.78
CA LEU A 53 0.05 2.89 -6.12
C LEU A 53 1.14 3.29 -7.10
N ALA A 54 1.37 2.53 -8.18
CA ALA A 54 2.33 2.89 -9.22
C ALA A 54 2.12 4.30 -9.80
N PHE A 55 0.86 4.71 -9.95
CA PHE A 55 0.52 6.05 -10.44
C PHE A 55 0.52 7.09 -9.32
N LEU A 56 -0.10 6.78 -8.18
CA LEU A 56 -0.20 7.74 -7.07
C LEU A 56 1.17 8.10 -6.48
N VAL A 57 2.06 7.12 -6.35
CA VAL A 57 3.41 7.37 -5.83
C VAL A 57 4.27 8.07 -6.89
N GLY A 58 4.09 7.76 -8.17
CA GLY A 58 4.74 8.48 -9.26
C GLY A 58 4.36 9.96 -9.28
N GLU A 59 3.07 10.25 -9.13
CA GLU A 59 2.57 11.63 -9.01
C GLU A 59 3.08 12.32 -7.74
N ALA A 60 3.10 11.63 -6.59
CA ALA A 60 3.62 12.16 -5.35
C ALA A 60 5.11 12.54 -5.45
N GLN A 61 5.93 11.70 -6.09
CA GLN A 61 7.33 12.02 -6.38
C GLN A 61 7.47 13.21 -7.32
N ALA A 62 6.67 13.26 -8.39
CA ALA A 62 6.68 14.39 -9.34
C ALA A 62 6.32 15.72 -8.65
N LYS A 63 5.52 15.69 -7.58
CA LYS A 63 5.15 16.84 -6.75
C LYS A 63 6.13 17.14 -5.61
N GLY A 64 7.23 16.39 -5.48
CA GLY A 64 8.21 16.58 -4.40
C GLY A 64 7.71 16.16 -3.01
N ALA A 65 6.69 15.30 -2.93
CA ALA A 65 6.24 14.78 -1.64
C ALA A 65 7.33 13.90 -1.00
N ARG A 66 7.45 13.98 0.34
CA ARG A 66 8.41 13.19 1.13
C ARG A 66 7.79 12.06 1.94
N THR A 67 6.47 12.10 2.15
CA THR A 67 5.77 11.19 3.06
C THR A 67 4.45 10.73 2.45
N LEU A 68 4.19 9.42 2.47
CA LEU A 68 2.90 8.84 2.12
C LEU A 68 2.05 8.62 3.38
N VAL A 69 0.82 9.12 3.39
CA VAL A 69 -0.13 8.95 4.50
C VAL A 69 -1.31 8.12 4.01
N THR A 70 -1.66 7.04 4.73
CA THR A 70 -2.87 6.26 4.44
C THR A 70 -3.49 5.69 5.71
N ALA A 71 -4.79 5.38 5.64
CA ALA A 71 -5.52 4.75 6.72
C ALA A 71 -6.06 3.36 6.32
N GLY A 72 -6.37 2.53 7.32
CA GLY A 72 -7.05 1.26 7.12
C GLY A 72 -7.17 0.44 8.40
N ALA A 73 -7.81 -0.72 8.31
CA ALA A 73 -7.84 -1.67 9.43
C ALA A 73 -6.43 -2.19 9.75
N TRP A 74 -6.22 -2.67 10.98
CA TRP A 74 -4.96 -3.26 11.45
C TRP A 74 -4.31 -4.24 10.46
N GLN A 75 -5.12 -5.13 9.85
CA GLN A 75 -4.68 -6.14 8.87
C GLN A 75 -4.77 -5.68 7.40
N SER A 76 -4.80 -4.37 7.15
CA SER A 76 -5.01 -3.82 5.81
C SER A 76 -3.83 -4.11 4.88
N ASN A 77 -4.10 -4.91 3.84
CA ASN A 77 -3.17 -5.10 2.72
C ASN A 77 -2.83 -3.76 2.03
N HIS A 78 -3.74 -2.79 2.03
CA HIS A 78 -3.45 -1.46 1.47
C HIS A 78 -2.31 -0.77 2.22
N CYS A 79 -2.42 -0.72 3.55
CA CYS A 79 -1.46 -0.03 4.39
C CYS A 79 -0.08 -0.68 4.27
N ARG A 80 -0.04 -2.02 4.26
CA ARG A 80 1.20 -2.79 4.01
C ARG A 80 1.81 -2.45 2.65
N GLN A 81 1.02 -2.43 1.58
CA GLN A 81 1.50 -2.13 0.24
C GLN A 81 1.94 -0.66 0.07
N THR A 82 1.26 0.29 0.73
CA THR A 82 1.66 1.70 0.72
C THR A 82 2.98 1.90 1.44
N ALA A 83 3.17 1.28 2.61
CA ALA A 83 4.45 1.33 3.33
C ALA A 83 5.59 0.72 2.51
N ALA A 84 5.33 -0.40 1.83
CA ALA A 84 6.29 -1.01 0.92
C ALA A 84 6.64 -0.15 -0.29
N ALA A 85 5.64 0.52 -0.88
CA ALA A 85 5.86 1.45 -1.98
C ALA A 85 6.68 2.66 -1.52
N ALA A 86 6.37 3.23 -0.35
CA ALA A 86 7.13 4.31 0.26
C ALA A 86 8.59 3.89 0.45
N ALA A 87 8.81 2.71 1.05
CA ALA A 87 10.14 2.19 1.34
C ALA A 87 10.99 2.02 0.07
N ARG A 88 10.40 1.43 -0.98
CA ARG A 88 11.05 1.24 -2.28
C ARG A 88 11.37 2.57 -2.99
N CYS A 89 10.60 3.61 -2.72
CA CYS A 89 10.72 4.93 -3.35
C CYS A 89 11.51 5.95 -2.50
N GLY A 90 12.07 5.52 -1.36
CA GLY A 90 12.81 6.40 -0.45
C GLY A 90 11.95 7.44 0.26
N MET A 91 10.66 7.18 0.44
CA MET A 91 9.70 8.07 1.11
C MET A 91 9.39 7.58 2.53
N ASP A 92 9.05 8.49 3.43
CA ASP A 92 8.49 8.15 4.74
C ASP A 92 7.04 7.62 4.58
N CYS A 93 6.54 6.85 5.55
CA CYS A 93 5.16 6.41 5.55
C CYS A 93 4.49 6.54 6.93
N ILE A 94 3.29 7.11 6.94
CA ILE A 94 2.42 7.20 8.11
C ILE A 94 1.17 6.36 7.85
N LEU A 95 0.93 5.39 8.71
CA LEU A 95 -0.25 4.54 8.67
C LEU A 95 -1.17 4.89 9.85
N VAL A 96 -2.44 5.13 9.53
CA VAL A 96 -3.52 5.30 10.52
C VAL A 96 -4.28 3.99 10.59
N LEU A 97 -3.98 3.18 11.61
CA LEU A 97 -4.57 1.85 11.74
C LEU A 97 -5.70 1.86 12.76
N THR A 98 -6.84 1.31 12.38
CA THR A 98 -7.98 1.14 13.30
C THR A 98 -8.18 -0.34 13.64
N ASN A 99 -8.54 -0.62 14.89
CA ASN A 99 -9.03 -1.93 15.30
C ASN A 99 -10.56 -1.91 15.45
N LEU A 100 -11.18 -3.11 15.45
CA LEU A 100 -12.63 -3.29 15.56
C LEU A 100 -13.25 -2.75 16.86
N ILE A 101 -12.42 -2.45 17.85
CA ILE A 101 -12.76 -1.92 19.17
C ILE A 101 -12.46 -0.40 19.32
N SER A 102 -12.38 0.33 18.20
CA SER A 102 -12.23 1.80 18.18
C SER A 102 -10.89 2.35 18.69
N GLU A 103 -9.88 1.50 18.93
CA GLU A 103 -8.50 1.98 19.13
C GLU A 103 -7.91 2.43 17.79
N VAL A 104 -7.44 3.69 17.75
CA VAL A 104 -6.63 4.21 16.66
C VAL A 104 -5.17 4.06 17.04
N ILE A 105 -4.41 3.35 16.21
CA ILE A 105 -2.98 3.16 16.37
C ILE A 105 -2.28 3.83 15.19
N TRP A 106 -1.44 4.80 15.49
CA TRP A 106 -0.57 5.43 14.51
C TRP A 106 0.71 4.64 14.40
N VAL A 107 1.03 4.20 13.18
CA VAL A 107 2.26 3.49 12.90
C VAL A 107 3.09 4.34 11.95
N PHE A 108 4.22 4.82 12.45
CA PHE A 108 5.23 5.49 11.64
C PHE A 108 6.23 4.44 11.16
N ALA A 109 6.30 4.27 9.85
CA ALA A 109 7.29 3.44 9.20
C ALA A 109 8.24 4.37 8.42
N ARG A 110 9.52 4.40 8.81
CA ARG A 110 10.57 4.86 7.90
C ARG A 110 11.06 3.66 7.11
N SER A 111 11.42 3.91 5.87
CA SER A 111 12.28 2.98 5.15
C SER A 111 13.63 2.89 5.87
N ALA A 112 13.97 1.73 6.42
CA ALA A 112 15.32 1.44 6.92
C ALA A 112 16.28 0.95 5.80
N GLY A 113 15.80 0.96 4.56
CA GLY A 113 16.48 0.39 3.40
C GLY A 113 15.84 -0.91 2.91
N VAL A 114 16.31 -1.38 1.75
CA VAL A 114 15.94 -2.68 1.16
C VAL A 114 17.15 -3.59 1.28
N VAL A 115 17.05 -4.65 2.10
CA VAL A 115 18.08 -5.70 2.17
C VAL A 115 17.57 -6.92 1.41
N GLY A 116 18.10 -7.15 0.21
CA GLY A 116 17.71 -8.28 -0.65
C GLY A 116 16.28 -8.15 -1.20
N HIS A 117 15.45 -9.18 -1.03
CA HIS A 117 14.03 -9.19 -1.44
C HIS A 117 13.07 -8.87 -0.29
N SER A 118 13.62 -8.50 0.88
CA SER A 118 12.87 -8.24 2.10
C SER A 118 12.82 -6.74 2.37
N ILE A 119 11.61 -6.19 2.48
CA ILE A 119 11.42 -4.82 2.95
C ILE A 119 11.48 -4.86 4.48
N GLN A 120 12.59 -4.40 5.06
CA GLN A 120 12.67 -4.14 6.49
C GLN A 120 11.92 -2.84 6.77
N LEU A 121 10.69 -2.97 7.28
CA LEU A 121 9.98 -1.86 7.87
C LEU A 121 10.51 -1.69 9.29
N GLU A 122 11.34 -0.68 9.52
CA GLU A 122 11.54 -0.21 10.88
C GLU A 122 10.30 0.58 11.30
N PHE A 123 9.53 -0.03 12.18
CA PHE A 123 8.48 0.66 12.91
C PHE A 123 9.14 1.61 13.90
N LEU A 124 9.46 2.82 13.44
CA LEU A 124 10.10 3.85 14.26
C LEU A 124 9.28 4.19 15.49
N ARG A 125 7.95 4.19 15.36
CA ARG A 125 7.07 4.60 16.45
C ARG A 125 5.65 4.09 16.25
N VAL A 126 5.16 3.36 17.25
CA VAL A 126 3.74 3.08 17.42
C VAL A 126 3.21 4.06 18.46
N ILE A 127 2.30 4.95 18.07
CA ILE A 127 1.62 5.86 18.99
C ILE A 127 0.17 5.40 19.10
N ARG A 128 -0.24 4.91 20.28
CA ARG A 128 -1.67 4.78 20.60
C ARG A 128 -2.25 6.18 20.63
N ALA A 129 -3.32 6.41 19.85
CA ALA A 129 -3.99 7.69 19.87
C ALA A 129 -4.69 7.89 21.21
N ASP A 130 -4.27 8.91 21.95
CA ASP A 130 -5.17 9.66 22.82
C ASP A 130 -5.88 10.69 21.90
N PRO A 131 -7.23 10.66 21.79
CA PRO A 131 -7.99 11.61 20.99
C PRO A 131 -7.65 13.09 21.25
N ALA A 132 -7.15 13.44 22.45
CA ALA A 132 -6.82 14.81 22.83
C ALA A 132 -5.42 15.30 22.42
N GLY A 133 -4.51 14.39 22.01
CA GLY A 133 -3.08 14.70 21.81
C GLY A 133 -2.65 15.07 20.39
N PHE A 134 -3.53 14.92 19.40
CA PHE A 134 -3.19 14.98 17.96
C PHE A 134 -2.76 16.37 17.47
N VAL A 135 -3.52 17.43 17.80
CA VAL A 135 -3.32 18.77 17.22
C VAL A 135 -2.03 19.42 17.73
N ARG A 136 -1.69 19.22 19.02
CA ARG A 136 -0.59 19.97 19.67
C ARG A 136 0.81 19.56 19.20
N ARG A 137 0.98 18.35 18.64
CA ARG A 137 2.32 17.76 18.50
C ARG A 137 2.86 17.68 17.08
N PHE A 138 2.01 17.80 16.06
CA PHE A 138 2.41 17.54 14.68
C PHE A 138 2.10 18.64 13.67
N CYS A 139 1.15 19.56 13.95
CA CYS A 139 0.85 20.65 13.03
C CYS A 139 1.74 21.89 13.20
N GLY A 140 2.52 22.02 14.28
CA GLY A 140 3.36 23.21 14.53
C GLY A 140 2.58 24.53 14.71
N CYS A 141 1.26 24.53 14.53
CA CYS A 141 0.41 25.66 14.88
C CYS A 141 0.20 25.67 16.40
N ALA A 142 0.80 26.65 17.07
CA ALA A 142 0.27 27.13 18.35
C ALA A 142 -1.14 27.68 18.10
N VAL A 143 -2.10 27.28 18.94
CA VAL A 143 -3.34 28.05 19.12
C VAL A 143 -3.03 29.18 20.09
#